data_AF-A0A699T4W4-F1
#
_entry.id   AF-A0A699T4W4-F1
#
_cell.length_a   1.000
_cell.length_b   1.000
_cell.length_c   1.000
_cell.angle_alpha   90.00
_cell.angle_beta   90.00
_cell.angle_gamma   90.00
#
_symmetry.space_group_name_H-M   'P 1'
#
loop_
_entity.id
_entity.type
_entity.pdbx_description
1 polymer ?
#
loop_
_entity_poly.entity_id
_entity_poly.type
_entity_poly.pdbx_seq_one_letter_code
_entity_poly.pdbx_strand_id
1 'polypeptide(L)'
;PCDFPGMDICLALVDLGLSINLMPLSIWKNLSIPEITPTQMTLELADRSITRPKGVGEDVFVKVGKFYFLTDFVVVDFEAGPRVPFILGRSFLRTGRALIDV
;
A
#
# COMPACT_ATOMS: atom_id res chain seq x y z
N PRO A 1 -11.12 -2.14 -8.06
CA PRO A 1 -10.38 -3.40 -7.84
C PRO A 1 -8.93 -3.23 -8.28
N CYS A 2 -8.00 -3.67 -7.43
CA CYS A 2 -6.56 -3.60 -7.69
C CYS A 2 -6.00 -5.02 -7.68
N ASP A 3 -5.10 -5.31 -8.62
CA ASP A 3 -4.44 -6.61 -8.69
C ASP A 3 -2.94 -6.42 -8.52
N PHE A 4 -2.30 -7.36 -7.86
CA PHE A 4 -0.85 -7.52 -7.89
C PHE A 4 -0.48 -8.76 -8.69
N PRO A 5 0.69 -8.79 -9.35
CA PRO A 5 1.19 -10.02 -9.95
C PRO A 5 1.22 -11.17 -8.93
N GLY A 6 0.51 -12.27 -9.20
CA GLY A 6 0.52 -13.45 -8.34
C GLY A 6 -0.47 -13.45 -7.17
N MET A 7 -1.36 -12.47 -7.06
CA MET A 7 -2.45 -12.45 -6.07
C MET A 7 -3.83 -12.29 -6.72
N ASP A 8 -4.86 -12.84 -6.08
CA ASP A 8 -6.26 -12.62 -6.44
C ASP A 8 -6.64 -11.13 -6.30
N ILE A 9 -7.70 -10.73 -7.01
CA ILE A 9 -8.23 -9.36 -7.01
C ILE A 9 -8.45 -8.87 -5.57
N CYS A 10 -7.80 -7.77 -5.22
CA CYS A 10 -7.88 -7.15 -3.91
C CYS A 10 -8.65 -5.83 -3.98
N LEU A 11 -9.38 -5.47 -2.91
CA LEU A 11 -9.82 -4.09 -2.71
C LEU A 11 -8.71 -3.32 -2.00
N ALA A 12 -8.57 -2.05 -2.34
CA ALA A 12 -7.68 -1.13 -1.65
C ALA A 12 -8.53 -0.05 -0.99
N LEU A 13 -8.15 0.40 0.20
CA LEU A 13 -8.71 1.62 0.78
C LEU A 13 -8.04 2.78 0.09
N VAL A 14 -8.82 3.69 -0.48
CA VAL A 14 -8.31 4.95 -0.99
C VAL A 14 -8.46 5.99 0.11
N ASP A 15 -7.34 6.53 0.59
CA ASP A 15 -7.33 7.50 1.69
C ASP A 15 -6.62 8.80 1.27
N LEU A 16 -7.41 9.88 1.18
CA LEU A 16 -6.92 11.23 0.89
C LEU A 16 -6.20 11.89 2.08
N GLY A 17 -6.41 11.41 3.30
CA GLY A 17 -5.68 11.85 4.49
C GLY A 17 -4.25 11.34 4.52
N LEU A 18 -4.01 10.14 3.99
CA LEU A 18 -2.68 9.53 3.97
C LEU A 18 -1.81 10.07 2.83
N SER A 19 -0.57 10.45 3.15
CA SER A 19 0.41 10.92 2.17
C SER A 19 1.17 9.78 1.48
N ILE A 20 1.11 8.57 2.05
CA ILE A 20 1.87 7.38 1.67
C ILE A 20 0.93 6.20 1.41
N ASN A 21 1.41 5.18 0.71
CA ASN A 21 0.71 3.90 0.59
C ASN A 21 1.18 2.95 1.69
N LEU A 22 0.26 2.17 2.25
CA LEU A 22 0.55 1.20 3.30
C LEU A 22 0.23 -0.21 2.83
N MET A 23 1.14 -1.15 3.11
CA MET A 23 0.93 -2.57 2.86
C MET A 23 1.24 -3.39 4.13
N PRO A 24 0.37 -4.32 4.52
CA PRO A 24 0.70 -5.24 5.60
C PRO A 24 1.82 -6.20 5.19
N LEU A 25 2.67 -6.54 6.16
CA LEU A 25 3.80 -7.46 5.97
C LEU A 25 3.35 -8.85 5.48
N SER A 26 2.17 -9.32 5.89
CA SER A 26 1.61 -10.60 5.44
C SER A 26 1.33 -10.61 3.94
N ILE A 27 0.76 -9.52 3.40
CA ILE A 27 0.52 -9.35 1.96
C ILE A 27 1.85 -9.24 1.23
N TRP A 28 2.80 -8.42 1.73
CA TRP A 28 4.12 -8.27 1.13
C TRP A 28 4.82 -9.62 0.91
N LYS A 29 4.81 -10.47 1.95
CA LYS A 29 5.42 -11.81 1.90
C LYS A 29 4.79 -12.72 0.83
N ASN A 30 3.50 -12.54 0.53
CA ASN A 30 2.81 -13.33 -0.50
C ASN A 30 3.16 -12.88 -1.93
N LEU A 31 3.57 -11.63 -2.11
CA LEU A 31 3.84 -11.07 -3.44
C LEU A 31 5.13 -11.59 -4.10
N SER A 32 5.96 -12.36 -3.38
CA SER A 32 7.26 -12.85 -3.87
C SER A 32 8.17 -11.73 -4.41
N ILE A 33 8.00 -10.50 -3.90
CA ILE A 33 8.74 -9.29 -4.28
C ILE A 33 10.09 -9.24 -3.54
N PRO A 34 11.10 -8.52 -4.07
CA PRO A 34 12.39 -8.25 -3.41
C PRO A 34 12.33 -7.74 -1.95
N GLU A 35 13.50 -7.67 -1.33
CA GLU A 35 13.70 -7.20 0.04
C GLU A 35 13.08 -5.82 0.30
N ILE A 36 12.60 -5.67 1.53
CA ILE A 36 12.10 -4.39 2.04
C ILE A 36 13.30 -3.55 2.46
N THR A 37 13.43 -2.34 1.94
CA THR A 37 14.50 -1.40 2.33
C THR A 37 14.21 -0.83 3.72
N PRO A 38 15.09 -0.99 4.72
CA PRO A 38 14.88 -0.45 6.07
C PRO A 38 14.67 1.06 6.06
N THR A 39 13.78 1.56 6.92
CA THR A 39 13.50 3.00 7.05
C THR A 39 13.53 3.44 8.51
N GLN A 40 13.89 4.70 8.74
CA GLN A 40 13.83 5.34 10.07
C GLN A 40 12.48 6.03 10.32
N MET A 41 11.52 5.91 9.39
CA MET A 41 10.19 6.47 9.53
C MET A 41 9.44 5.91 10.75
N THR A 42 8.60 6.74 11.35
CA THR A 42 7.57 6.33 12.32
C THR A 42 6.21 6.78 11.81
N LEU A 43 5.18 5.99 12.08
CA LEU A 43 3.80 6.30 11.71
C LEU A 43 2.98 6.51 12.98
N GLU A 44 2.20 7.60 13.02
CA GLU A 44 1.18 7.82 14.03
C GLU A 44 -0.18 7.38 13.48
N LEU A 45 -0.86 6.48 14.19
CA LEU A 45 -2.16 5.97 13.82
C LEU A 45 -3.29 6.87 14.36
N ALA A 46 -4.53 6.65 13.90
CA ALA A 46 -5.67 7.43 14.33
C ALA A 46 -5.95 7.33 15.85
N ASP A 47 -5.53 6.24 16.49
CA ASP A 47 -5.58 6.04 17.94
C ASP A 47 -4.40 6.69 18.69
N ARG A 48 -3.56 7.45 17.98
CA ARG A 48 -2.31 8.09 18.46
C ARG A 48 -1.21 7.13 18.88
N SER A 49 -1.37 5.83 18.59
CA SER A 49 -0.26 4.89 18.74
C SER A 49 0.81 5.14 17.67
N ILE A 50 2.07 4.91 18.04
CA ILE A 50 3.20 5.05 17.12
C ILE A 50 3.68 3.66 16.72
N THR A 51 3.73 3.39 15.43
CA THR A 51 4.29 2.15 14.88
C THR A 51 5.51 2.42 14.02
N ARG A 52 6.43 1.47 14.00
CA ARG A 52 7.64 1.48 13.16
C ARG A 52 7.42 0.53 11.98
N PRO A 53 7.40 1.02 10.73
CA PRO A 53 7.40 0.18 9.56
C PRO A 53 8.60 -0.79 9.56
N LYS A 54 8.43 -1.94 8.90
CA LYS A 54 9.55 -2.84 8.59
C LYS A 54 10.48 -2.22 7.56
N GLY A 55 9.95 -1.36 6.70
CA GLY A 55 10.71 -0.64 5.69
C GLY A 55 9.82 -0.14 4.57
N VAL A 56 10.45 0.21 3.45
CA VAL A 56 9.80 0.61 2.21
C VAL A 56 10.02 -0.46 1.16
N GLY A 57 8.93 -0.88 0.55
CA GLY A 57 8.93 -1.71 -0.64
C GLY A 57 8.84 -0.83 -1.87
N GLU A 58 9.92 -0.75 -2.63
CA GLU A 58 10.06 0.15 -3.76
C GLU A 58 9.60 -0.50 -5.08
N ASP A 59 9.14 0.32 -6.02
CA ASP A 59 8.83 -0.08 -7.40
C ASP A 59 7.83 -1.24 -7.55
N VAL A 60 6.78 -1.25 -6.72
CA VAL A 60 5.73 -2.26 -6.80
C VAL A 60 4.73 -1.94 -7.90
N PHE A 61 4.50 -2.90 -8.79
CA PHE A 61 3.45 -2.81 -9.80
C PHE A 61 2.06 -3.07 -9.20
N VAL A 62 1.20 -2.06 -9.28
CA VAL A 62 -0.22 -2.15 -8.97
C VAL A 62 -1.01 -2.06 -10.27
N LYS A 63 -1.84 -3.06 -10.55
CA LYS A 63 -2.77 -3.02 -11.67
C LYS A 63 -4.10 -2.43 -11.22
N VAL A 64 -4.57 -1.40 -11.93
CA VAL A 64 -5.91 -0.81 -11.73
C VAL A 64 -6.65 -0.85 -13.07
N GLY A 65 -7.67 -1.69 -13.16
CA GLY A 65 -8.38 -1.95 -14.41
C GLY A 65 -7.44 -2.55 -15.46
N LYS A 66 -7.09 -1.79 -16.49
CA LYS A 66 -6.18 -2.21 -17.58
C LYS A 66 -4.78 -1.59 -17.48
N PHE A 67 -4.56 -0.72 -16.49
CA PHE A 67 -3.32 0.05 -16.36
C PHE A 67 -2.46 -0.49 -15.24
N TYR A 68 -1.15 -0.34 -15.39
CA TYR A 68 -0.15 -0.66 -14.37
C TYR A 68 0.52 0.62 -13.90
N PHE A 69 0.64 0.76 -12.58
CA PHE A 69 1.28 1.88 -11.93
C PHE A 69 2.40 1.35 -11.05
N LEU A 70 3.57 1.98 -11.13
CA LEU A 70 4.65 1.78 -10.17
C LEU A 70 4.41 2.66 -8.95
N THR A 71 4.60 2.09 -7.77
CA THR A 71 4.51 2.83 -6.53
C THR A 71 5.27 2.16 -5.41
N ASP A 72 5.71 2.97 -4.45
CA ASP A 72 6.30 2.47 -3.22
C ASP A 72 5.22 2.24 -2.17
N PHE A 73 5.46 1.24 -1.32
CA PHE A 73 4.64 0.93 -0.15
C PHE A 73 5.49 0.99 1.11
N VAL A 74 4.98 1.67 2.14
CA VAL A 74 5.52 1.51 3.48
C VAL A 74 4.93 0.22 4.06
N VAL A 75 5.82 -0.73 4.37
CA VAL A 75 5.42 -2.07 4.85
C VAL A 75 5.38 -2.07 6.36
N VAL A 76 4.22 -2.43 6.93
CA VAL A 76 3.98 -2.38 8.38
C VAL A 76 3.42 -3.72 8.85
N ASP A 77 3.70 -4.09 10.10
CA ASP A 77 3.31 -5.36 10.69
C ASP A 77 1.93 -5.24 11.34
N PHE A 78 0.89 -5.25 10.51
CA PHE A 78 -0.51 -5.28 10.97
C PHE A 78 -1.30 -6.40 10.28
N GLU A 79 -2.39 -6.80 10.91
CA GLU A 79 -3.34 -7.78 10.37
C GLU A 79 -4.03 -7.20 9.13
N ALA A 80 -3.88 -7.88 7.99
CA ALA A 80 -4.57 -7.49 6.77
C ALA A 80 -6.08 -7.70 6.94
N GLY A 81 -6.88 -6.67 6.68
CA GLY A 81 -8.34 -6.80 6.70
C GLY A 81 -8.80 -7.79 5.62
N PRO A 82 -9.83 -8.63 5.88
CA PRO A 82 -10.27 -9.67 4.94
C PRO A 82 -10.86 -9.12 3.64
N ARG A 83 -11.25 -7.85 3.62
CA ARG A 83 -11.82 -7.18 2.44
C ARG A 83 -10.92 -6.12 1.85
N VAL A 84 -10.16 -5.42 2.68
CA VAL A 84 -9.33 -4.27 2.26
C VAL A 84 -7.91 -4.48 2.78
N PRO A 85 -7.12 -5.31 2.07
CA PRO A 85 -5.80 -5.71 2.54
C PRO A 85 -4.77 -4.59 2.59
N PHE A 86 -4.92 -3.48 1.85
CA PHE A 86 -3.90 -2.41 1.82
C PHE A 86 -4.51 -1.04 1.52
N ILE A 87 -3.71 0.01 1.68
CA ILE A 87 -4.15 1.41 1.57
C ILE A 87 -3.34 2.13 0.50
N LEU A 88 -4.05 2.83 -0.39
CA LEU A 88 -3.51 3.74 -1.39
C LEU A 88 -3.71 5.18 -0.92
N GLY A 89 -2.61 5.86 -0.66
CA GLY A 89 -2.61 7.25 -0.23
C GLY A 89 -2.56 8.22 -1.40
N ARG A 90 -2.44 9.51 -1.07
CA ARG A 90 -2.32 10.60 -2.04
C ARG A 90 -1.13 10.47 -2.97
N SER A 91 -0.03 9.85 -2.54
CA SER A 91 1.14 9.61 -3.40
C SER A 91 0.74 8.86 -4.67
N PHE A 92 0.07 7.71 -4.52
CA PHE A 92 -0.42 6.90 -5.64
C PHE A 92 -1.47 7.64 -6.47
N LEU A 93 -2.44 8.27 -5.82
CA LEU A 93 -3.51 8.99 -6.51
C LEU A 93 -2.96 10.12 -7.39
N ARG A 94 -1.93 10.82 -6.90
CA ARG A 94 -1.25 11.87 -7.66
C ARG A 94 -0.50 11.30 -8.86
N THR A 95 0.18 10.16 -8.70
CA THR A 95 0.86 9.46 -9.80
C THR A 95 -0.13 9.03 -10.89
N GLY A 96 -1.25 8.44 -10.49
CA GLY A 96 -2.30 8.00 -11.42
C GLY A 96 -3.20 9.12 -11.95
N ARG A 97 -3.01 10.37 -11.51
CA ARG A 97 -3.92 11.51 -11.77
C ARG A 97 -5.39 11.15 -11.52
N ALA A 98 -5.63 10.47 -10.40
CA ALA A 98 -6.93 9.92 -10.07
C ALA A 98 -7.98 11.03 -9.95
N LEU A 99 -9.13 10.82 -10.59
CA LEU A 99 -10.35 11.60 -10.39
C LEU A 99 -11.25 10.79 -9.45
N ILE A 100 -11.72 11.45 -8.39
CA ILE A 100 -12.65 10.84 -7.44
C ILE A 100 -14.01 11.45 -7.74
N ASP A 101 -14.90 10.62 -8.26
CA ASP A 101 -16.30 10.93 -8.52
C ASP A 101 -17.14 10.38 -7.36
N VAL A 102 -17.90 11.24 -6.67
CA VAL A 102 -18.64 10.93 -5.42
C VAL A 102 -20.13 11.06 -5.64
#